data_AF-A0A068YT94-F1
#
_entry.id   AF-A0A068YT94-F1
#
_cell.length_a   1.000
_cell.length_b   1.000
_cell.length_c   1.000
_cell.angle_alpha   90.00
_cell.angle_beta   90.00
_cell.angle_gamma   90.00
#
_symmetry.space_group_name_H-M   'P 1'
#
loop_
_entity.id
_entity.type
_entity.pdbx_description
1 polymer ?
#
loop_
_entity_poly.entity_id
_entity_poly.type
_entity_poly.pdbx_seq_one_letter_code
_entity_poly.pdbx_strand_id
1 'polypeptide(L)'
;MVIPEAEKYLIDLGVPIFSTVVYRWPQAEPYSHVGRASDLARYREDSAPSSRRVLLAGDFMSMPYTEGAAESGQWAAGQIIRAVSRRAL
;
A
#
# COMPACT_ATOMS: atom_id res chain seq x y z
N MET A 1 -27.17 3.72 0.31
CA MET A 1 -27.91 2.46 0.15
C MET A 1 -27.42 1.85 -1.16
N VAL A 2 -26.81 0.66 -1.17
CA VAL A 2 -26.07 0.15 -2.36
C VAL A 2 -27.01 -0.30 -3.47
N ILE A 3 -28.12 -0.97 -3.12
CA ILE A 3 -29.03 -1.60 -4.07
C ILE A 3 -29.79 -0.60 -4.96
N PRO A 4 -30.41 0.47 -4.42
CA PRO A 4 -31.07 1.46 -5.28
C PRO A 4 -30.11 2.23 -6.18
N GLU A 5 -28.82 2.31 -5.81
CA GLU A 5 -27.81 2.92 -6.68
C GLU A 5 -27.45 1.96 -7.82
N ALA A 6 -27.26 0.67 -7.50
CA ALA A 6 -26.90 -0.35 -8.48
C ALA A 6 -28.02 -0.61 -9.51
N GLU A 7 -29.30 -0.58 -9.11
CA GLU A 7 -30.46 -0.74 -10.00
C GLU A 7 -30.54 0.30 -11.13
N LYS A 8 -29.90 1.47 -10.97
CA LYS A 8 -29.82 2.48 -12.03
C LYS A 8 -28.98 2.03 -13.22
N TYR A 9 -28.02 1.14 -12.97
CA TYR A 9 -26.99 0.73 -13.94
C TYR A 9 -27.13 -0.74 -14.35
N LEU A 10 -27.71 -1.57 -13.48
CA LEU A 10 -27.90 -2.99 -13.68
C LEU A 10 -29.40 -3.29 -13.79
N ILE A 11 -29.88 -3.40 -15.03
CA ILE A 11 -31.27 -3.78 -15.32
C ILE A 11 -31.52 -5.16 -14.72
N ASP A 12 -32.68 -5.33 -14.09
CA ASP A 12 -33.13 -6.57 -13.44
C ASP A 12 -32.30 -7.04 -12.23
N LEU A 13 -31.54 -6.13 -11.59
CA LEU A 13 -30.87 -6.42 -10.31
C LEU A 13 -31.84 -6.72 -9.15
N GLY A 14 -33.14 -6.51 -9.35
CA GLY A 14 -34.22 -6.79 -8.39
C GLY A 14 -34.40 -8.26 -8.00
N VAL A 15 -33.36 -9.08 -8.14
CA VAL A 15 -33.29 -10.43 -7.57
C VAL A 15 -33.19 -10.35 -6.04
N PRO A 16 -33.82 -11.28 -5.31
CA PRO A 16 -33.72 -11.33 -3.86
C PRO A 16 -32.27 -11.55 -3.43
N ILE A 17 -31.75 -10.66 -2.59
CA ILE A 17 -30.41 -10.79 -1.99
C ILE A 17 -30.46 -11.91 -0.97
N PHE A 18 -29.86 -13.05 -1.30
CA PHE A 18 -29.84 -14.22 -0.43
C PHE A 18 -28.99 -14.03 0.83
N SER A 19 -27.92 -13.24 0.75
CA SER A 19 -27.06 -12.92 1.90
C SER A 19 -26.30 -11.61 1.68
N THR A 20 -25.86 -10.98 2.77
CA THR A 20 -25.08 -9.74 2.71
C THR A 20 -23.97 -9.79 3.75
N VAL A 21 -22.75 -9.43 3.35
CA VAL A 21 -21.62 -9.26 4.25
C VAL A 21 -21.06 -7.86 4.04
N VAL A 22 -20.89 -7.12 5.14
CA VAL A 22 -20.41 -5.74 5.10
C VAL A 22 -19.17 -5.63 5.97
N TYR A 23 -18.08 -5.17 5.35
CA TYR A 23 -16.86 -4.79 6.06
C TYR A 23 -16.70 -3.27 6.02
N ARG A 24 -16.22 -2.70 7.12
CA ARG A 24 -15.97 -1.27 7.24
C ARG A 24 -14.52 -1.05 7.63
N TRP A 25 -13.84 -0.24 6.84
CA TRP A 25 -12.42 0.04 6.98
C TRP A 25 -12.24 1.56 7.04
N PRO A 26 -12.19 2.18 8.23
CA PRO A 26 -12.09 3.63 8.36
C PRO A 26 -10.84 4.22 7.71
N GLN A 27 -9.78 3.42 7.55
CA GLN A 27 -8.50 3.78 6.96
C GLN A 27 -8.11 2.73 5.91
N ALA A 28 -9.01 2.48 4.96
CA ALA A 28 -8.85 1.44 3.94
C ALA A 28 -7.69 1.73 2.98
N GLU A 29 -7.55 3.01 2.61
CA GLU A 29 -6.65 3.45 1.56
C GLU A 29 -5.76 4.59 2.07
N PRO A 30 -4.44 4.53 1.81
CA PRO A 30 -3.55 5.60 2.18
C PRO A 30 -3.76 6.84 1.31
N TYR A 31 -3.89 8.00 1.95
CA TYR A 31 -3.99 9.27 1.26
C TYR A 31 -2.65 9.65 0.61
N SER A 32 -2.68 10.00 -0.68
CA SER A 32 -1.52 10.51 -1.40
C SER A 32 -1.62 12.03 -1.59
N HIS A 33 -1.04 12.78 -0.65
CA HIS A 33 -0.95 14.24 -0.76
C HIS A 33 0.02 14.66 -1.87
N VAL A 34 -0.18 15.88 -2.37
CA VAL A 34 0.79 16.53 -3.29
C VAL A 34 2.15 16.60 -2.59
N GLY A 35 3.18 16.09 -3.26
CA GLY A 35 4.55 16.03 -2.71
C GLY A 35 4.94 14.67 -2.11
N ARG A 36 3.99 13.76 -1.88
CA ARG A 36 4.27 12.42 -1.33
C ARG A 36 5.35 11.65 -2.10
N ALA A 37 5.34 11.72 -3.43
CA ALA A 37 6.36 11.06 -4.24
C ALA A 37 7.78 11.57 -3.92
N SER A 38 7.93 12.87 -3.70
CA SER A 38 9.20 13.48 -3.29
C SER A 38 9.59 13.08 -1.87
N ASP A 39 8.63 12.97 -0.96
CA ASP A 39 8.86 12.50 0.42
C ASP A 39 9.35 11.04 0.44
N LEU A 40 8.76 10.17 -0.39
CA LEU A 40 9.18 8.78 -0.55
C LEU A 40 10.56 8.66 -1.20
N ALA A 41 10.84 9.46 -2.23
CA ALA A 41 12.16 9.48 -2.87
C ALA A 41 13.24 9.87 -1.85
N ARG A 42 13.02 10.97 -1.10
CA ARG A 42 13.91 11.41 -0.03
C ARG A 42 14.08 10.35 1.05
N TYR A 43 12.98 9.71 1.48
CA TYR A 43 13.05 8.62 2.45
C TYR A 43 13.97 7.48 1.97
N ARG A 44 13.87 7.08 0.70
CA ARG A 44 14.71 6.02 0.13
C ARG A 44 16.18 6.45 0.01
N GLU A 45 16.43 7.69 -0.41
CA GLU A 45 17.78 8.28 -0.48
C GLU A 45 18.44 8.33 0.91
N ASP A 46 17.74 8.84 1.91
CA ASP A 46 18.20 8.93 3.30
C ASP A 46 18.39 7.57 3.97
N SER A 47 17.77 6.51 3.42
CA SER A 47 17.84 5.14 3.93
C SER A 47 19.03 4.35 3.38
N ALA A 48 19.95 4.98 2.63
CA ALA A 48 21.17 4.35 2.13
C ALA A 48 22.04 3.74 3.27
N PRO A 49 22.85 2.69 2.98
CA PRO A 49 23.21 1.69 3.99
C PRO A 49 24.40 2.15 4.84
N SER A 50 24.08 2.81 5.95
CA SER A 50 24.91 2.88 7.17
C SER A 50 24.17 3.51 8.37
N SER A 51 23.13 4.33 8.13
CA SER A 51 22.47 5.13 9.18
C SER A 51 21.22 4.48 9.78
N ARG A 52 20.39 3.78 8.98
CA ARG A 52 19.08 3.25 9.40
C ARG A 52 19.08 1.73 9.60
N ARG A 53 18.69 1.30 10.80
CA ARG A 53 18.47 -0.13 11.15
C ARG A 53 17.04 -0.61 10.90
N VAL A 54 16.10 0.33 10.73
CA VAL A 54 14.68 0.07 10.53
C VAL A 54 14.25 0.71 9.22
N LEU A 55 13.59 -0.07 8.37
CA LEU A 55 13.04 0.36 7.10
C LEU A 55 11.53 0.18 7.14
N LEU A 56 10.81 1.17 6.62
CA LEU A 56 9.38 1.14 6.44
C LEU A 56 9.09 0.57 5.05
N ALA A 57 8.11 -0.32 4.98
CA ALA A 57 7.59 -0.92 3.76
C ALA A 57 6.06 -1.06 3.88
N GLY A 58 5.40 -1.27 2.75
CA GLY A 58 3.95 -1.29 2.62
C GLY A 58 3.47 -0.38 1.50
N ASP A 59 2.19 -0.44 1.19
CA ASP A 59 1.52 0.38 0.18
C ASP A 59 1.72 1.89 0.41
N PHE A 60 1.70 2.35 1.67
CA PHE A 60 2.03 3.73 2.03
C PHE A 60 3.48 4.12 1.70
N MET A 61 4.40 3.16 1.57
CA MET A 61 5.81 3.40 1.22
C MET A 61 6.09 3.26 -0.29
N SER A 62 5.04 3.12 -1.10
CA SER A 62 5.08 3.10 -2.56
C SER A 62 3.77 3.62 -3.13
N MET A 63 2.93 2.75 -3.70
CA MET A 63 1.59 3.08 -4.20
C MET A 63 0.50 2.36 -3.40
N PRO A 64 -0.71 2.96 -3.28
CA PRO A 64 -1.82 2.46 -2.46
C PRO A 64 -2.52 1.24 -3.09
N TYR A 65 -1.76 0.17 -3.32
CA TYR A 65 -2.26 -1.10 -3.84
C TYR A 65 -1.23 -2.21 -3.60
N THR A 66 -1.65 -3.45 -3.83
CA THR A 66 -0.88 -4.66 -3.49
C THR A 66 0.51 -4.67 -4.12
N GLU A 67 0.65 -4.23 -5.38
CA GLU A 67 1.93 -4.14 -6.07
C GLU A 67 2.86 -3.12 -5.41
N GLY A 68 2.35 -2.01 -4.88
CA GLY A 68 3.14 -1.04 -4.13
C GLY A 68 3.65 -1.61 -2.80
N ALA A 69 2.81 -2.37 -2.09
CA ALA A 69 3.23 -3.09 -0.90
C ALA A 69 4.33 -4.13 -1.22
N ALA A 70 4.17 -4.88 -2.30
CA ALA A 70 5.17 -5.86 -2.74
C ALA A 70 6.50 -5.20 -3.16
N GLU A 71 6.45 -4.15 -3.97
CA GLU A 71 7.62 -3.41 -4.46
C GLU A 71 8.42 -2.80 -3.31
N SER A 72 7.75 -2.09 -2.39
CA SER A 72 8.43 -1.49 -1.23
C SER A 72 9.02 -2.55 -0.29
N GLY A 73 8.35 -3.70 -0.13
CA GLY A 73 8.86 -4.84 0.63
C GLY A 73 10.13 -5.42 0.00
N GLN A 74 10.13 -5.64 -1.32
CA GLN A 74 11.31 -6.11 -2.05
C GLN A 74 12.47 -5.12 -1.95
N TRP A 75 12.20 -3.82 -2.08
CA TRP A 75 13.19 -2.77 -1.89
C TRP A 75 13.82 -2.83 -0.49
N ALA A 76 12.99 -2.88 0.57
CA ALA A 76 13.46 -2.90 1.95
C ALA A 76 14.31 -4.15 2.26
N ALA A 77 13.86 -5.33 1.82
CA ALA A 77 14.62 -6.57 1.94
C ALA A 77 15.98 -6.46 1.24
N GLY A 78 16.02 -5.89 0.02
CA GLY A 78 17.25 -5.65 -0.72
C GLY A 78 18.24 -4.75 0.03
N GLN A 79 17.76 -3.71 0.73
CA GLN A 79 18.63 -2.86 1.56
C GLN A 79 19.20 -3.62 2.77
N ILE A 80 18.38 -4.44 3.44
CA ILE A 80 18.82 -5.24 4.59
C ILE A 80 19.92 -6.21 4.17
N ILE A 81 19.72 -6.93 3.06
CA ILE A 81 20.71 -7.88 2.53
C ILE A 81 22.04 -7.16 2.27
N ARG A 82 22.03 -6.02 1.58
CA ARG A 82 23.24 -5.22 1.32
C ARG A 82 23.93 -4.78 2.61
N ALA A 83 23.16 -4.34 3.61
CA ALA A 83 23.71 -3.89 4.89
C ALA A 83 24.36 -5.03 5.68
N VAL A 84 23.75 -6.22 5.69
CA VAL A 84 24.30 -7.42 6.34
C VAL A 84 25.56 -7.89 5.61
N SER A 85 25.55 -7.96 4.28
CA SER A 85 26.72 -8.38 3.50
C SER A 85 27.93 -7.48 3.71
N ARG A 86 27.73 -6.16 3.89
CA ARG A 86 28.82 -5.21 4.19
C ARG A 86 29.43 -5.37 5.58
N ARG A 87 28.70 -5.93 6.54
CA ARG A 87 29.20 -6.18 7.91
C ARG A 87 29.94 -7.51 8.06
N ALA A 88 29.77 -8.41 7.08
CA ALA A 88 30.44 -9.71 7.06
C ALA A 88 31.83 -9.67 6.39
N LEU A 89 32.20 -8.52 5.82
CA LEU A 89 33.53 -8.17 5.31
C LEU A 89 34.25 -7.28 6.33
#